data_AF-A0AAV8YI17-F1
#
_entry.id   AF-A0AAV8YI17-F1
#
_cell.length_a   1.000
_cell.length_b   1.000
_cell.length_c   1.000
_cell.angle_alpha   90.00
_cell.angle_beta   90.00
_cell.angle_gamma   90.00
#
_symmetry.space_group_name_H-M   'P 1'
#
loop_
_entity.id
_entity.type
_entity.pdbx_description
1 polymer ?
#
loop_
_entity_poly.entity_id
_entity_poly.type
_entity_poly.pdbx_seq_one_letter_code
_entity_poly.pdbx_strand_id
1 'polypeptide(L)' 'MNLLPSTSQNLKPVMVWIHGGAFVSGSNSSAMYGPEFLLTEDIVLVSINYRLGALGFFKFRRRFTGSSW' A
#
# COMPACT_ATOMS: atom_id res chain seq x y z
N MET A 1 -40.13 10.81 11.61
CA MET A 1 -38.87 10.59 12.34
C MET A 1 -37.87 9.95 11.39
N ASN A 2 -36.89 10.71 10.90
CA ASN A 2 -35.83 10.17 10.05
C ASN A 2 -34.66 9.76 10.96
N LEU A 3 -34.44 8.46 11.13
CA LEU A 3 -33.27 7.91 11.81
C LEU A 3 -32.09 7.96 10.83
N LEU A 4 -31.51 9.14 10.62
CA LEU A 4 -30.19 9.20 10.02
C LEU A 4 -29.19 8.67 11.07
N PRO A 5 -28.32 7.72 10.74
CA PRO A 5 -27.34 7.21 11.69
C PRO A 5 -26.44 8.37 12.11
N SER A 6 -26.51 8.75 13.37
CA SER A 6 -25.63 9.75 13.96
C SER A 6 -24.19 9.29 13.74
N THR A 7 -23.47 9.99 12.88
CA THR A 7 -22.09 9.67 12.52
C THR A 7 -21.14 10.09 13.65
N SER A 8 -21.38 9.59 14.86
CA SER A 8 -20.39 9.50 15.92
C SER A 8 -19.89 8.06 15.97
N GLN A 9 -19.47 7.55 14.81
CA GLN A 9 -18.71 6.31 14.72
C GLN A 9 -17.32 6.65 15.24
N ASN A 10 -16.93 6.08 16.37
CA ASN A 10 -15.61 6.25 16.94
C ASN A 10 -14.59 5.71 15.92
N LEU A 11 -13.99 6.61 15.13
CA LEU A 11 -13.12 6.23 14.01
C LEU A 11 -11.81 5.68 14.57
N LYS A 12 -11.45 4.47 14.17
CA LYS A 12 -10.18 3.84 14.56
C LYS A 12 -9.01 4.40 13.74
N PRO A 13 -7.82 4.60 14.34
CA PRO A 13 -6.61 4.92 13.59
C PRO A 13 -6.31 3.87 12.52
N VAL A 14 -5.93 4.31 11.33
CA VAL A 14 -5.56 3.43 10.21
C VAL A 14 -4.06 3.48 9.99
N MET A 15 -3.38 2.34 10.16
CA MET A 15 -1.96 2.18 9.89
C MET A 15 -1.78 1.48 8.54
N VAL A 16 -1.11 2.15 7.59
CA VAL A 16 -0.81 1.58 6.28
C VAL A 16 0.63 1.12 6.24
N TRP A 17 0.84 -0.18 6.06
CA TRP A 17 2.16 -0.80 5.99
C TRP A 17 2.56 -1.13 4.55
N ILE A 18 3.76 -0.69 4.18
CA ILE A 18 4.39 -0.96 2.89
C ILE A 18 5.67 -1.75 3.16
N HIS A 19 5.72 -2.99 2.69
CA HIS A 19 6.87 -3.85 2.93
C HIS A 19 8.14 -3.31 2.24
N GLY A 20 9.29 -3.55 2.87
CA GLY A 20 10.61 -3.26 2.29
C GLY A 20 11.00 -4.25 1.19
N GLY A 21 12.31 -4.36 0.94
CA GLY A 21 12.89 -5.24 -0.08
C GLY A 21 13.43 -4.52 -1.32
N ALA A 22 13.86 -3.27 -1.14
CA ALA A 22 14.57 -2.45 -2.14
C ALA A 22 13.88 -2.38 -3.51
N PHE A 23 12.54 -2.45 -3.53
CA PHE A 23 11.71 -2.48 -4.74
C PHE A 23 11.91 -3.69 -5.66
N VAL A 24 12.65 -4.71 -5.22
CA VAL A 24 12.97 -5.90 -6.02
C VAL A 24 12.45 -7.20 -5.40
N SER A 25 12.20 -7.22 -4.10
CA SER A 25 11.69 -8.37 -3.36
C SER A 25 10.73 -7.94 -2.26
N GLY A 26 10.04 -8.90 -1.65
CA GLY A 26 9.12 -8.66 -0.54
C GLY A 26 7.68 -9.06 -0.86
N SER A 27 6.91 -9.25 0.21
CA SER A 27 5.47 -9.53 0.13
C SER A 27 4.84 -9.20 1.49
N ASN A 28 3.53 -9.09 1.52
CA ASN A 28 2.75 -8.99 2.75
C ASN A 28 2.39 -10.36 3.37
N SER A 29 3.31 -11.33 3.30
CA SER A 29 3.06 -12.65 3.89
C SER A 29 3.05 -12.56 5.41
N SER A 30 2.02 -13.11 6.06
CA SER A 30 1.92 -13.19 7.52
C SER A 30 3.06 -14.02 8.14
N ALA A 31 3.69 -14.92 7.39
CA ALA A 31 4.88 -15.63 7.85
C ALA A 31 6.10 -14.70 8.03
N MET A 32 6.13 -13.55 7.34
CA MET A 32 7.23 -12.59 7.37
C MET A 32 6.88 -11.32 8.16
N TYR A 33 5.63 -10.87 8.10
CA TYR A 33 5.12 -9.65 8.72
C TYR A 33 3.79 -9.91 9.45
N GLY A 34 3.77 -10.95 10.27
CA GLY A 34 2.58 -11.31 11.04
C GLY A 34 2.05 -10.13 11.87
N PRO A 35 0.73 -9.90 11.88
CA PRO A 35 0.13 -8.75 12.55
C PRO A 35 -0.09 -8.97 14.06
N GLU A 36 0.36 -10.09 14.64
CA GLU A 36 -0.05 -10.57 15.96
C GLU A 36 0.22 -9.55 17.08
N PHE A 37 1.34 -8.82 16.99
CA PHE A 37 1.69 -7.78 17.95
C PHE A 37 0.86 -6.50 17.80
N LEU A 38 0.40 -6.19 16.58
CA LEU A 38 -0.36 -4.95 16.29
C LEU A 38 -1.87 -5.13 16.43
N LEU A 39 -2.37 -6.38 16.40
CA LEU A 39 -3.77 -6.72 16.60
C LEU A 39 -4.25 -6.56 18.05
N THR A 40 -3.33 -6.38 19.02
CA THR A 40 -3.70 -6.05 20.40
C THR A 40 -4.14 -4.61 20.58
N GLU A 41 -3.83 -3.74 19.63
CA GLU A 41 -4.17 -2.32 19.64
C GLU A 41 -5.51 -2.06 18.92
N ASP A 42 -6.23 -1.00 19.31
CA ASP A 42 -7.49 -0.61 18.67
C ASP A 42 -7.28 0.14 17.34
N ILE A 43 -6.61 -0.53 16.39
CA ILE A 43 -6.22 0.04 15.09
C ILE A 43 -6.72 -0.82 13.92
N VAL A 44 -6.78 -0.20 12.74
CA VAL A 44 -6.95 -0.90 11.47
C VAL A 44 -5.60 -0.96 10.76
N LEU A 45 -5.01 -2.14 10.67
CA LEU A 45 -3.78 -2.39 9.92
C LEU A 45 -4.11 -2.75 8.46
N VAL A 46 -3.64 -1.94 7.51
CA VAL A 46 -3.76 -2.19 6.08
C VAL A 46 -2.38 -2.45 5.52
N SER A 47 -2.15 -3.66 5.04
CA SER A 47 -0.87 -4.04 4.47
C SER A 47 -1.02 -4.43 3.01
N ILE A 48 -0.18 -3.84 2.16
CA ILE A 48 -0.36 -3.88 0.70
C ILE A 48 0.82 -4.57 0.02
N ASN A 49 0.52 -5.22 -1.11
CA ASN A 49 1.54 -5.65 -2.06
C ASN A 49 1.68 -4.60 -3.17
N TYR A 50 2.91 -4.38 -3.63
CA TYR A 50 3.19 -3.56 -4.81
C TYR A 50 4.06 -4.33 -5.80
N ARG A 51 4.02 -3.93 -7.08
CA ARG A 51 4.82 -4.57 -8.13
C ARG A 51 6.30 -4.30 -7.90
N LEU A 52 7.12 -5.31 -8.19
CA LEU A 52 8.57 -5.29 -7.96
C LEU A 52 9.36 -5.30 -9.27
N GLY A 53 10.62 -4.89 -9.18
CA GLY A 53 11.59 -4.91 -10.28
C GLY A 53 11.12 -4.14 -11.51
N ALA A 54 11.47 -4.63 -12.70
CA ALA A 54 11.05 -4.02 -13.95
C ALA A 54 9.51 -3.95 -14.10
N LEU A 55 8.76 -4.91 -13.56
CA LEU A 55 7.29 -4.88 -13.62
C LEU A 55 6.68 -3.73 -12.80
N GLY A 56 7.37 -3.26 -11.77
CA GLY A 56 6.94 -2.12 -10.96
C GLY A 56 7.55 -0.78 -11.38
N PHE A 57 8.80 -0.80 -11.86
CA PHE A 57 9.64 0.40 -11.95
C PHE A 57 10.39 0.55 -13.28
N PHE A 58 10.03 -0.22 -14.32
CA PHE A 58 10.62 -0.04 -15.64
C PHE A 58 10.22 1.30 -16.25
N LYS A 59 11.23 2.10 -16.62
CA LYS A 59 11.05 3.37 -17.32
C LYS A 59 11.89 3.37 -18.59
N PHE A 60 11.24 3.47 -19.74
CA PHE A 60 11.93 3.70 -21.01
C PHE A 60 11.98 5.19 -21.35
N ARG A 61 13.17 5.69 -21.69
CA ARG A 61 13.35 7.06 -22.16
C ARG A 61 13.06 7.11 -23.66
N ARG A 62 11.90 7.64 -24.05
CA ARG A 62 11.68 8.02 -25.44
C ARG A 62 12.48 9.28 -25.77
N ARG A 63 13.42 9.14 -26.71
CA ARG A 63 14.07 10.28 -27.36
C ARG A 63 13.38 10.45 -28.71
N PHE A 64 12.59 11.51 -28.86
CA PHE A 64 12.16 11.93 -30.18
C PHE A 64 13.31 12.75 -30.77
N THR A 65 14.05 12.14 -31.70
CA THR A 65 14.82 12.91 -32.66
C THR A 65 13.82 13.38 -33.71
N GLY A 66 13.32 14.60 -33.55
CA GLY A 66 12.61 15.27 -34.64
C GLY A 66 13.63 15.55 -35.74
N SER A 67 13.78 14.62 -36.68
CA SER A 67 14.37 14.96 -37.98
C SER A 67 13.29 15.74 -38.72
N SER A 68 13.43 17.05 -38.72
CA SER A 68 12.64 17.97 -39.55
C SER A 68 13.00 17.72 -41.01
N TRP A 69 12.09 17.02 -41.70
CA TRP A 69 11.88 17.10 -43.14
C TRP A 69 10.38 17.23 -43.38
#